data_AF-A0A955ANZ1-F1
#
_entry.id   AF-A0A955ANZ1-F1
#
_cell.length_a   1.000
_cell.length_b   1.000
_cell.length_c   1.000
_cell.angle_alpha   90.00
_cell.angle_beta   90.00
_cell.angle_gamma   90.00
#
_symmetry.space_group_name_H-M   'P 1'
#
loop_
_entity.id
_entity.type
_entity.pdbx_description
1 polymer ?
#
loop_
_entity_poly.entity_id
_entity_poly.type
_entity_poly.pdbx_seq_one_letter_code
_entity_poly.pdbx_strand_id
1 'polypeptide(L)'
;MNIISISTNRTKPFQPNELIILKLLIRGDDAMCSLLLAQAESAPEVARTISKANFEARLIYLKDDSLLLNNDVELVSPIMNVVDKNSGKELQFSTRVLRGGFLFGLLGHTADGTSWPKAWSIDYPQAEVEFDSPRRDWLRNESRLQSPEALASCVTEVFRWAGGDVAQLSEATIRSVDLRQAAGEADVKSCEERLQVALPTAYREFLALTNGLSIRRGGRPYEILGLGDLGFIGNERRWLGITPLHEEGFVVRDVNSDTCFIARGQDELVSIGDFKKHVRESIGWEIGEDEATAL
;
A
#
# COMPACT_ATOMS: atom_id res chain seq x y z
N MET A 1 38.88 19.07 7.69
CA MET A 1 37.68 19.63 7.01
C MET A 1 36.58 19.73 8.06
N ASN A 2 36.22 20.94 8.48
CA ASN A 2 35.14 21.14 9.45
C ASN A 2 33.80 21.05 8.72
N ILE A 3 33.00 20.05 9.06
CA ILE A 3 31.58 20.00 8.72
C ILE A 3 30.90 21.06 9.60
N ILE A 4 30.61 22.22 9.02
CA ILE A 4 29.72 23.19 9.65
C ILE A 4 28.31 22.63 9.46
N SER A 5 27.87 21.77 10.39
CA SER A 5 26.47 21.41 10.55
C SER A 5 25.75 22.64 11.09
N ILE A 6 25.16 23.43 10.21
CA ILE A 6 24.19 24.45 10.62
C ILE A 6 22.89 23.69 10.89
N SER A 7 22.80 23.04 12.05
CA SER A 7 21.54 22.59 12.63
C SER A 7 20.78 23.84 13.09
N THR A 8 20.05 24.47 12.17
CA THR A 8 18.95 25.35 12.57
C THR A 8 17.79 24.46 13.00
N ASN A 9 17.80 24.01 14.26
CA ASN A 9 16.67 23.37 14.94
C ASN A 9 15.50 24.35 15.12
N ARG A 10 14.89 24.76 14.01
CA ARG A 10 13.53 25.31 13.99
C ARG A 10 12.71 24.35 13.16
N THR A 11 12.28 23.30 13.84
CA THR A 11 11.38 22.30 13.29
C THR A 11 10.05 22.97 13.00
N LYS A 12 9.69 22.97 11.72
CA LYS A 12 8.49 23.60 11.17
C LYS A 12 7.86 22.61 10.19
N PRO A 13 6.54 22.70 9.94
CA PRO A 13 5.87 21.95 8.88
C PRO A 13 6.59 22.10 7.53
N PHE A 14 6.24 21.27 6.55
CA PHE A 14 6.76 21.44 5.19
C PHE A 14 6.53 22.88 4.68
N GLN A 15 7.53 23.44 4.01
CA GLN A 15 7.44 24.77 3.40
C GLN A 15 6.56 24.70 2.14
N PRO A 16 5.97 25.84 1.70
CA PRO A 16 5.11 25.85 0.52
C PRO A 16 5.73 25.22 -0.73
N ASN A 17 7.01 25.49 -1.01
CA ASN A 17 7.73 24.89 -2.14
C ASN A 17 7.92 23.37 -2.00
N GLU A 18 8.16 22.89 -0.77
CA GLU A 18 8.30 21.46 -0.49
C GLU A 18 6.98 20.73 -0.69
N LEU A 19 5.87 21.31 -0.20
CA LEU A 19 4.52 20.78 -0.42
C LEU A 19 4.12 20.78 -1.88
N ILE A 20 4.47 21.83 -2.64
CA ILE A 20 4.23 21.88 -4.08
C ILE A 20 4.93 20.71 -4.78
N ILE A 21 6.20 20.47 -4.47
CA ILE A 21 6.95 19.36 -5.06
C ILE A 21 6.36 18.01 -4.67
N LEU A 22 6.00 17.83 -3.39
CA LEU A 22 5.35 16.60 -2.95
C LEU A 22 4.01 16.37 -3.67
N LYS A 23 3.21 17.42 -3.91
CA LYS A 23 1.96 17.34 -4.70
C LYS A 23 2.19 16.95 -6.15
N LEU A 24 3.31 17.38 -6.74
CA LEU A 24 3.68 17.00 -8.10
C LEU A 24 4.20 15.55 -8.17
N LEU A 25 4.96 15.10 -7.16
CA LEU A 25 5.48 13.73 -7.06
C LEU A 25 4.39 12.69 -6.70
N ILE A 26 3.46 13.06 -5.81
CA ILE A 26 2.35 12.25 -5.29
C ILE A 26 1.06 12.70 -6.01
N ARG A 27 1.08 12.66 -7.34
CA ARG A 27 -0.03 13.15 -8.16
C ARG A 27 -1.04 12.02 -8.41
N GLY A 28 -2.26 12.20 -7.91
CA GLY A 28 -3.38 11.28 -8.16
C GLY A 28 -4.62 11.67 -7.37
N ASP A 29 -5.79 11.26 -7.87
CA ASP A 29 -7.10 11.57 -7.26
C ASP A 29 -7.61 10.41 -6.38
N ASP A 30 -6.73 9.53 -5.93
CA ASP A 30 -7.08 8.38 -5.10
C ASP A 30 -6.81 8.61 -3.60
N ALA A 31 -7.38 7.70 -2.79
CA ALA A 31 -7.28 7.75 -1.34
C ALA A 31 -5.82 7.63 -0.85
N MET A 32 -4.97 6.87 -1.54
CA MET A 32 -3.56 6.71 -1.13
C MET A 32 -2.80 8.03 -1.29
N CYS A 33 -2.98 8.68 -2.44
CA CYS A 33 -2.38 10.00 -2.70
C CYS A 33 -2.90 11.03 -1.70
N SER A 34 -4.20 11.04 -1.45
CA SER A 34 -4.84 11.93 -0.46
C SER A 34 -4.25 11.74 0.94
N LEU A 35 -4.07 10.50 1.39
CA LEU A 35 -3.52 10.18 2.70
C LEU A 35 -2.05 10.59 2.82
N LEU A 36 -1.21 10.30 1.84
CA LEU A 36 0.21 10.72 1.85
C LEU A 36 0.36 12.24 1.84
N LEU A 37 -0.48 12.94 1.06
CA LEU A 37 -0.51 14.41 1.08
C LEU A 37 -1.02 14.94 2.42
N ALA A 38 -2.01 14.31 3.04
CA ALA A 38 -2.46 14.64 4.37
C ALA A 38 -1.36 14.45 5.43
N GLN A 39 -0.54 13.39 5.31
CA GLN A 39 0.65 13.21 6.16
C GLN A 39 1.62 14.39 6.03
N ALA A 40 1.91 14.83 4.79
CA ALA A 40 2.78 15.99 4.54
C ALA A 40 2.18 17.31 5.05
N GLU A 41 0.91 17.57 4.77
CA GLU A 41 0.24 18.83 5.12
C GLU A 41 0.01 18.96 6.63
N SER A 42 -0.25 17.85 7.33
CA SER A 42 -0.43 17.81 8.78
C SER A 42 0.87 17.58 9.56
N ALA A 43 2.01 17.47 8.87
CA ALA A 43 3.30 17.17 9.45
C ALA A 43 3.65 18.16 10.58
N PRO A 44 3.71 17.73 11.84
CA PRO A 44 3.99 18.63 12.96
C PRO A 44 5.43 19.14 12.90
N GLU A 45 6.34 18.31 12.41
CA GLU A 45 7.78 18.53 12.47
C GLU A 45 8.50 17.89 11.28
N VAL A 46 9.24 18.73 10.55
CA VAL A 46 10.09 18.33 9.43
C VAL A 46 11.53 18.72 9.72
N ALA A 47 12.41 17.72 9.75
CA ALA A 47 13.85 17.93 9.86
C ALA A 47 14.45 18.19 8.48
N ARG A 48 15.26 19.25 8.38
CA ARG A 48 15.87 19.65 7.11
C ARG A 48 17.38 19.54 7.17
N THR A 49 17.96 18.92 6.16
CA THR A 49 19.40 18.80 6.00
C THR A 49 19.77 19.35 4.62
N ILE A 50 20.71 20.29 4.59
CA ILE A 50 21.31 20.78 3.34
C ILE A 50 22.79 20.44 3.39
N SER A 51 23.23 19.65 2.42
CA SER A 51 24.64 19.39 2.15
C SER A 51 25.06 20.12 0.87
N LYS A 52 26.30 19.90 0.38
CA LYS A 52 26.82 20.59 -0.81
C LYS A 52 25.80 20.54 -1.96
N ALA A 53 25.51 19.38 -2.52
CA ALA A 53 24.60 19.24 -3.65
C ALA A 53 23.21 18.72 -3.28
N ASN A 54 22.98 18.31 -2.03
CA ASN A 54 21.77 17.60 -1.64
C ASN A 54 20.93 18.37 -0.63
N PHE A 55 19.64 18.17 -0.73
CA PHE A 55 18.59 18.66 0.16
C PHE A 55 17.76 17.48 0.65
N GLU A 56 17.41 17.49 1.92
CA GLU A 56 16.49 16.52 2.52
C GLU A 56 15.54 17.26 3.46
N ALA A 57 14.25 17.01 3.32
CA ALA A 57 13.21 17.43 4.24
C ALA A 57 12.43 16.20 4.70
N ARG A 58 12.75 15.70 5.89
CA ARG A 58 12.26 14.45 6.45
C ARG A 58 11.14 14.68 7.45
N LEU A 59 10.01 14.01 7.25
CA LEU A 59 8.93 13.93 8.23
C LEU A 59 9.39 13.00 9.36
N ILE A 60 9.38 13.50 10.60
CA ILE A 60 9.95 12.75 11.75
C ILE A 60 8.94 11.77 12.35
N TYR A 61 7.68 12.18 12.47
CA TYR A 61 6.59 11.38 13.01
C TYR A 61 5.24 11.89 12.50
N LEU A 62 4.23 11.01 12.54
CA LEU A 62 2.84 11.37 12.26
C LEU A 62 2.14 11.79 13.55
N LYS A 63 1.23 12.76 13.42
CA LYS A 63 0.33 13.15 14.50
C LYS A 63 -0.85 12.17 14.64
N ASP A 64 -1.25 11.56 13.53
CA ASP A 64 -2.40 10.67 13.40
C ASP A 64 -1.97 9.45 12.57
N ASP A 65 -2.02 8.27 13.19
CA ASP A 65 -1.62 7.00 12.58
C ASP A 65 -2.68 6.45 11.62
N SER A 66 -3.92 6.96 11.67
CA SER A 66 -4.96 6.64 10.67
C SER A 66 -4.60 7.10 9.26
N LEU A 67 -3.59 7.97 9.13
CA LEU A 67 -3.07 8.42 7.84
C LEU A 67 -2.09 7.43 7.20
N LEU A 68 -1.67 6.38 7.91
CA LEU A 68 -0.75 5.38 7.38
C LEU A 68 -1.40 4.58 6.27
N LEU A 69 -0.63 4.34 5.20
CA LEU A 69 -1.03 3.37 4.18
C LEU A 69 -0.64 1.96 4.62
N ASN A 70 -1.43 0.99 4.21
CA ASN A 70 -0.98 -0.39 4.25
C ASN A 70 -0.04 -0.66 3.07
N ASN A 71 1.27 -0.58 3.31
CA ASN A 71 2.28 -0.76 2.27
C ASN A 71 3.40 -1.68 2.77
N ASP A 72 3.58 -2.80 2.09
CA ASP A 72 4.50 -3.86 2.52
C ASP A 72 5.96 -3.63 2.12
N VAL A 73 6.20 -2.71 1.18
CA VAL A 73 7.52 -2.38 0.64
C VAL A 73 7.85 -0.90 0.80
N GLU A 74 9.14 -0.56 0.77
CA GLU A 74 9.56 0.84 0.63
C GLU A 74 9.38 1.27 -0.84
N LEU A 75 8.65 2.35 -1.08
CA LEU A 75 8.41 2.90 -2.42
C LEU A 75 9.22 4.17 -2.60
N VAL A 76 9.89 4.30 -3.74
CA VAL A 76 10.62 5.52 -4.12
C VAL A 76 10.00 6.10 -5.38
N SER A 77 9.69 7.39 -5.34
CA SER A 77 9.13 8.06 -6.51
C SER A 77 10.17 8.15 -7.64
N PRO A 78 9.71 8.26 -8.89
CA PRO A 78 10.54 8.76 -9.97
C PRO A 78 11.18 10.10 -9.59
N ILE A 79 12.31 10.39 -10.24
CA ILE A 79 12.97 11.69 -10.13
C ILE A 79 12.20 12.69 -11.01
N MET A 80 11.89 13.85 -10.45
CA MET A 80 11.29 14.99 -11.12
C MET A 80 12.30 16.13 -11.21
N ASN A 81 12.45 16.71 -12.39
CA ASN A 81 13.34 17.84 -12.62
C ASN A 81 12.56 19.15 -12.56
N VAL A 82 13.10 20.15 -11.87
CA VAL A 82 12.48 21.45 -11.67
C VAL A 82 13.54 22.54 -11.75
N VAL A 83 13.27 23.60 -12.50
CA VAL A 83 14.17 24.75 -12.59
C VAL A 83 13.86 25.73 -11.45
N ASP A 84 14.85 26.05 -10.62
CA ASP A 84 14.76 27.08 -9.60
C ASP A 84 14.68 28.47 -10.24
N LYS A 85 13.60 29.21 -9.96
CA LYS A 85 13.39 30.57 -10.47
C LYS A 85 14.49 31.55 -10.10
N ASN A 86 15.07 31.39 -8.92
CA ASN A 86 16.00 32.37 -8.37
C ASN A 86 17.40 32.22 -8.98
N SER A 87 17.88 30.98 -9.09
CA SER A 87 19.22 30.69 -9.59
C SER A 87 19.27 30.18 -11.03
N GLY A 88 18.13 29.83 -11.63
CA GLY A 88 18.05 29.19 -12.95
C GLY A 88 18.57 27.76 -12.97
N LYS A 89 18.91 27.18 -11.81
CA LYS A 89 19.49 25.85 -11.71
C LYS A 89 18.42 24.77 -11.81
N GLU A 90 18.79 23.66 -12.43
CA GLU A 90 17.98 22.45 -12.42
C GLU A 90 18.18 21.67 -11.10
N LEU A 91 17.07 21.45 -10.41
CA LEU A 91 16.96 20.70 -9.16
C LEU A 91 16.17 19.43 -9.45
N GLN A 92 16.66 18.31 -8.95
CA GLN A 92 16.07 16.99 -9.12
C GLN A 92 15.49 16.52 -7.79
N PHE A 93 14.21 16.18 -7.78
CA PHE A 93 13.46 15.81 -6.58
C PHE A 93 12.91 14.40 -6.66
N SER A 94 12.88 13.72 -5.52
CA SER A 94 12.17 12.44 -5.34
C SER A 94 11.60 12.38 -3.92
N THR A 95 10.64 11.49 -3.70
CA THR A 95 10.10 11.21 -2.38
C THR A 95 10.13 9.72 -2.11
N ARG A 96 9.96 9.36 -0.84
CA ARG A 96 10.00 7.97 -0.39
C ARG A 96 8.85 7.72 0.58
N VAL A 97 8.21 6.57 0.43
CA VAL A 97 7.25 6.01 1.38
C VAL A 97 7.89 4.77 1.98
N LEU A 98 8.05 4.75 3.30
CA LEU A 98 8.61 3.58 4.00
C LEU A 98 7.59 2.44 4.02
N ARG A 99 8.10 1.24 4.33
CA ARG A 99 7.24 0.12 4.76
C ARG A 99 6.33 0.56 5.90
N GLY A 100 5.05 0.17 5.83
CA GLY A 100 3.99 0.64 6.72
C GLY A 100 3.35 1.96 6.27
N GLY A 101 3.66 2.45 5.06
CA GLY A 101 2.92 3.55 4.43
C GLY A 101 3.22 4.94 4.98
N PHE A 102 4.34 5.09 5.68
CA PHE A 102 4.80 6.34 6.23
C PHE A 102 5.56 7.16 5.18
N LEU A 103 5.13 8.38 4.90
CA LEU A 103 5.85 9.31 4.04
C LEU A 103 7.15 9.74 4.72
N PHE A 104 8.29 9.31 4.18
CA PHE A 104 9.60 9.69 4.71
C PHE A 104 9.88 11.18 4.52
N GLY A 105 9.53 11.73 3.36
CA GLY A 105 9.69 13.15 3.05
C GLY A 105 10.25 13.41 1.65
N LEU A 106 10.87 14.57 1.47
CA LEU A 106 11.35 15.07 0.18
C LEU A 106 12.88 15.02 0.10
N LEU A 107 13.39 14.44 -0.98
CA LEU A 107 14.81 14.36 -1.32
C LEU A 107 15.08 15.22 -2.55
N GLY A 108 16.16 15.99 -2.52
CA GLY A 108 16.57 16.87 -3.60
C GLY A 108 18.07 16.79 -3.88
N HIS A 109 18.46 16.94 -5.14
CA HIS A 109 19.86 17.15 -5.54
C HIS A 109 19.97 18.12 -6.72
N THR A 110 21.10 18.81 -6.85
CA THR A 110 21.40 19.63 -8.03
C THR A 110 21.85 18.74 -9.18
N ALA A 111 21.28 18.92 -10.37
CA ALA A 111 21.61 18.07 -11.54
C ALA A 111 23.10 18.17 -11.94
N ASP A 112 23.70 19.35 -11.72
CA ASP A 112 25.09 19.66 -12.02
C ASP A 112 26.08 19.34 -10.87
N GLY A 113 25.58 18.81 -9.74
CA GLY A 113 26.38 18.52 -8.54
C GLY A 113 26.95 19.76 -7.83
N THR A 114 26.51 20.97 -8.20
CA THR A 114 26.96 22.22 -7.59
C THR A 114 26.22 22.49 -6.28
N SER A 115 26.65 23.54 -5.55
CA SER A 115 26.05 23.85 -4.27
C SER A 115 24.55 24.16 -4.36
N TRP A 116 23.77 23.60 -3.44
CA TRP A 116 22.34 23.84 -3.29
C TRP A 116 22.07 25.35 -3.09
N PRO A 117 21.07 25.92 -3.79
CA PRO A 117 20.74 27.33 -3.67
C PRO A 117 20.33 27.70 -2.23
N LYS A 118 20.84 28.83 -1.72
CA LYS A 118 20.51 29.33 -0.37
C LYS A 118 19.02 29.63 -0.19
N ALA A 119 18.36 30.04 -1.27
CA ALA A 119 16.92 30.22 -1.37
C ALA A 119 16.48 29.75 -2.75
N TRP A 120 15.43 28.95 -2.81
CA TRP A 120 14.91 28.39 -4.04
C TRP A 120 13.40 28.59 -4.11
N SER A 121 12.89 28.70 -5.33
CA SER A 121 11.48 28.93 -5.62
C SER A 121 11.10 28.26 -6.93
N ILE A 122 9.86 27.77 -7.01
CA ILE A 122 9.38 27.01 -8.15
C ILE A 122 8.27 27.78 -8.86
N ASP A 123 8.19 27.64 -10.18
CA ASP A 123 6.95 27.98 -10.90
C ASP A 123 6.02 26.79 -10.93
N TYR A 124 4.97 26.84 -10.12
CA TYR A 124 3.92 25.82 -10.13
C TYR A 124 3.38 25.53 -11.56
N PRO A 125 3.17 26.52 -12.44
CA PRO A 125 2.70 26.28 -13.82
C PRO A 125 3.78 25.78 -14.79
N GLN A 126 5.07 26.01 -14.53
CA GLN A 126 6.16 25.51 -15.42
C GLN A 126 6.71 24.16 -15.00
N ALA A 127 6.49 23.75 -13.74
CA ALA A 127 6.81 22.40 -13.27
C ALA A 127 5.82 21.33 -13.78
N GLU A 128 4.76 21.72 -14.51
CA GLU A 128 3.83 20.80 -15.16
C GLU A 128 4.42 20.06 -16.38
N VAL A 129 5.65 20.38 -16.80
CA VAL A 129 6.18 19.96 -18.11
C VAL A 129 6.97 18.64 -18.03
N GLU A 130 6.42 17.65 -18.73
CA GLU A 130 7.02 16.41 -19.26
C GLU A 130 7.67 15.44 -18.26
N PHE A 131 6.81 14.66 -17.58
CA PHE A 131 7.21 13.30 -17.19
C PHE A 131 7.34 12.45 -18.46
N ASP A 132 8.57 12.07 -18.81
CA ASP A 132 8.91 11.28 -20.01
C ASP A 132 8.40 9.81 -19.96
N SER A 133 7.45 9.50 -19.09
CA SER A 133 6.95 8.14 -18.88
C SER A 133 5.54 8.14 -18.28
N PRO A 134 4.66 7.20 -18.64
CA PRO A 134 3.34 7.02 -18.03
C PRO A 134 3.44 6.42 -16.61
N ARG A 135 4.29 7.00 -15.73
CA ARG A 135 4.55 6.54 -14.36
C ARG A 135 3.62 7.20 -13.33
N ARG A 136 2.32 7.25 -13.64
CA ARG A 136 1.28 7.63 -12.65
C ARG A 136 1.07 6.58 -11.55
N ASP A 137 1.74 5.42 -11.67
CA ASP A 137 1.48 4.25 -10.83
C ASP A 137 2.66 3.85 -9.93
N TRP A 138 3.65 4.71 -9.65
CA TRP A 138 4.78 4.32 -8.77
C TRP A 138 4.32 3.97 -7.35
N LEU A 139 3.26 4.62 -6.86
CA LEU A 139 2.59 4.27 -5.60
C LEU A 139 1.83 2.93 -5.66
N ARG A 140 1.56 2.42 -6.88
CA ARG A 140 0.80 1.20 -7.12
C ARG A 140 1.68 0.02 -7.59
N ASN A 141 2.98 0.22 -7.83
CA ASN A 141 3.76 -0.63 -8.75
C ASN A 141 4.66 -1.72 -8.17
N GLU A 142 4.85 -1.86 -6.86
CA GLU A 142 5.84 -2.85 -6.36
C GLU A 142 5.23 -4.06 -5.64
N SER A 143 3.95 -4.03 -5.28
CA SER A 143 3.27 -5.18 -4.67
C SER A 143 2.24 -5.88 -5.57
N ARG A 144 1.99 -5.37 -6.77
CA ARG A 144 1.03 -5.94 -7.74
C ARG A 144 1.77 -6.58 -8.91
N LEU A 145 1.22 -7.67 -9.44
CA LEU A 145 1.75 -8.32 -10.65
C LEU A 145 1.78 -7.30 -11.79
N GLN A 146 2.98 -6.97 -12.27
CA GLN A 146 3.24 -5.78 -13.10
C GLN A 146 2.73 -5.87 -14.55
N SER A 147 2.31 -7.05 -15.03
CA SER A 147 1.70 -7.20 -16.35
C SER A 147 0.30 -7.80 -16.27
N PRO A 148 -0.64 -7.38 -17.13
CA PRO A 148 -1.98 -7.99 -17.22
C PRO A 148 -1.92 -9.51 -17.42
N GLU A 149 -0.93 -10.01 -18.15
CA GLU A 149 -0.72 -11.44 -18.38
C GLU A 149 -0.26 -12.16 -17.11
N ALA A 150 0.63 -11.55 -16.32
CA ALA A 150 1.08 -12.10 -15.04
C ALA A 150 -0.06 -12.11 -14.02
N LEU A 151 -0.86 -11.05 -13.96
CA LEU A 151 -2.08 -10.99 -13.15
C LEU A 151 -3.06 -12.09 -13.58
N ALA A 152 -3.38 -12.20 -14.87
CA ALA A 152 -4.28 -13.21 -15.39
C ALA A 152 -3.81 -14.64 -15.10
N SER A 153 -2.51 -14.89 -15.24
CA SER A 153 -1.89 -16.19 -14.90
C SER A 153 -2.04 -16.50 -13.41
N CYS A 154 -1.72 -15.56 -12.53
CA CYS A 154 -1.78 -15.79 -11.08
C CYS A 154 -3.22 -15.91 -10.58
N VAL A 155 -4.16 -15.08 -11.06
CA VAL A 155 -5.60 -15.24 -10.75
C VAL A 155 -6.09 -16.62 -11.18
N THR A 156 -5.68 -17.08 -12.36
CA THR A 156 -6.00 -18.42 -12.86
C THR A 156 -5.43 -19.51 -11.95
N GLU A 157 -4.20 -19.37 -11.48
CA GLU A 157 -3.57 -20.33 -10.58
C GLU A 157 -4.22 -20.36 -9.21
N VAL A 158 -4.52 -19.20 -8.61
CA VAL A 158 -5.25 -19.08 -7.34
C VAL A 158 -6.64 -19.71 -7.46
N PHE A 159 -7.38 -19.41 -8.53
CA PHE A 159 -8.72 -19.96 -8.75
C PHE A 159 -8.69 -21.49 -8.95
N ARG A 160 -7.72 -22.00 -9.72
CA ARG A 160 -7.51 -23.44 -9.90
C ARG A 160 -7.12 -24.12 -8.60
N TRP A 161 -6.21 -23.53 -7.82
CA TRP A 161 -5.80 -24.03 -6.52
C TRP A 161 -6.99 -24.11 -5.54
N ALA A 162 -7.90 -23.14 -5.62
CA ALA A 162 -9.15 -23.11 -4.86
C ALA A 162 -10.21 -24.11 -5.38
N GLY A 163 -9.90 -24.89 -6.41
CA GLY A 163 -10.80 -25.88 -7.02
C GLY A 163 -11.88 -25.28 -7.91
N GLY A 164 -11.65 -24.09 -8.46
CA GLY A 164 -12.51 -23.47 -9.47
C GLY A 164 -12.22 -23.99 -10.88
N ASP A 165 -13.25 -24.00 -11.73
CA ASP A 165 -13.11 -24.31 -13.15
C ASP A 165 -12.67 -23.05 -13.91
N VAL A 166 -11.43 -23.02 -14.38
CA VAL A 166 -10.84 -21.87 -15.10
C VAL A 166 -11.68 -21.42 -16.30
N ALA A 167 -12.49 -22.30 -16.89
CA ALA A 167 -13.42 -21.93 -17.96
C ALA A 167 -14.49 -20.90 -17.53
N GLN A 168 -14.73 -20.77 -16.22
CA GLN A 168 -15.67 -19.81 -15.63
C GLN A 168 -15.04 -18.42 -15.38
N LEU A 169 -13.71 -18.27 -15.52
CA LEU A 169 -13.05 -16.98 -15.34
C LEU A 169 -13.20 -16.11 -16.58
N SER A 170 -14.06 -15.09 -16.49
CA SER A 170 -14.13 -14.04 -17.49
C SER A 170 -12.99 -13.03 -17.34
N GLU A 171 -12.66 -12.33 -18.42
CA GLU A 171 -11.69 -11.22 -18.38
C GLU A 171 -12.12 -10.11 -17.40
N ALA A 172 -13.43 -9.84 -17.30
CA ALA A 172 -13.98 -8.89 -16.35
C ALA A 172 -13.72 -9.34 -14.90
N THR A 173 -13.88 -10.63 -14.60
CA THR A 173 -13.54 -11.19 -13.29
C THR A 173 -12.07 -11.01 -12.99
N ILE A 174 -11.17 -11.36 -13.92
CA ILE A 174 -9.71 -11.23 -13.73
C ILE A 174 -9.33 -9.77 -13.45
N ARG A 175 -9.87 -8.82 -14.22
CA ARG A 175 -9.60 -7.38 -14.04
C ARG A 175 -10.18 -6.81 -12.75
N SER A 176 -11.17 -7.47 -12.14
CA SER A 176 -11.75 -7.06 -10.86
C SER A 176 -10.93 -7.51 -9.65
N VAL A 177 -9.97 -8.42 -9.85
CA VAL A 177 -9.13 -8.98 -8.79
C VAL A 177 -7.76 -8.31 -8.81
N ASP A 178 -7.39 -7.75 -7.66
CA ASP A 178 -6.04 -7.28 -7.37
C ASP A 178 -5.34 -8.34 -6.49
N LEU A 179 -4.20 -8.85 -6.95
CA LEU A 179 -3.37 -9.79 -6.18
C LEU A 179 -2.12 -9.08 -5.65
N ARG A 180 -1.74 -9.41 -4.41
CA ARG A 180 -0.45 -9.00 -3.84
C ARG A 180 0.63 -10.03 -4.19
N GLN A 181 1.89 -9.61 -4.25
CA GLN A 181 3.03 -10.52 -4.46
C GLN A 181 3.00 -11.66 -3.44
N ALA A 182 3.37 -12.88 -3.87
CA ALA A 182 3.47 -14.03 -2.98
C ALA A 182 4.41 -13.76 -1.80
N ALA A 183 4.06 -14.29 -0.63
CA ALA A 183 4.89 -14.21 0.56
C ALA A 183 6.00 -15.28 0.54
N GLY A 184 7.20 -14.89 0.96
CA GLY A 184 8.28 -15.85 1.17
C GLY A 184 8.13 -16.62 2.49
N GLU A 185 8.84 -17.73 2.63
CA GLU A 185 8.87 -18.52 3.88
C GLU A 185 9.34 -17.69 5.08
N ALA A 186 10.21 -16.70 4.85
CA ALA A 186 10.66 -15.78 5.90
C ALA A 186 9.52 -14.89 6.42
N ASP A 187 8.65 -14.40 5.53
CA ASP A 187 7.51 -13.57 5.89
C ASP A 187 6.47 -14.39 6.66
N VAL A 188 6.20 -15.61 6.19
CA VAL A 188 5.32 -16.58 6.85
C VAL A 188 5.80 -16.84 8.26
N LYS A 189 7.08 -17.17 8.43
CA LYS A 189 7.68 -17.43 9.74
C LYS A 189 7.58 -16.21 10.66
N SER A 190 7.87 -15.01 10.14
CA SER A 190 7.74 -13.78 10.93
C SER A 190 6.30 -13.54 11.41
N CYS A 191 5.30 -13.89 10.60
CA CYS A 191 3.90 -13.79 10.98
C CYS A 191 3.50 -14.86 12.02
N GLU A 192 3.93 -16.10 11.84
CA GLU A 192 3.72 -17.18 12.82
C GLU A 192 4.33 -16.84 14.19
N GLU A 193 5.51 -16.24 14.20
CA GLU A 193 6.16 -15.73 15.42
C GLU A 193 5.36 -14.59 16.06
N ARG A 194 4.86 -13.64 15.25
CA ARG A 194 4.02 -12.52 15.70
C ARG A 194 2.71 -12.99 16.32
N LEU A 195 2.05 -13.96 15.69
CA LEU A 195 0.76 -14.51 16.13
C LEU A 195 0.93 -15.63 17.18
N GLN A 196 2.14 -16.14 17.37
CA GLN A 196 2.46 -17.27 18.24
C GLN A 196 1.61 -18.51 17.93
N VAL A 197 1.36 -18.75 16.63
CA VAL A 197 0.63 -19.91 16.11
C VAL A 197 1.19 -20.28 14.74
N ALA A 198 1.17 -21.57 14.40
CA ALA A 198 1.44 -22.00 13.04
C ALA A 198 0.25 -21.62 12.15
N LEU A 199 0.52 -21.06 10.97
CA LEU A 199 -0.54 -20.74 10.03
C LEU A 199 -1.09 -22.04 9.41
N PRO A 200 -2.42 -22.17 9.24
CA PRO A 200 -3.00 -23.37 8.66
C PRO A 200 -2.44 -23.68 7.26
N THR A 201 -2.26 -24.95 6.92
CA THR A 201 -1.61 -25.40 5.67
C THR A 201 -2.21 -24.77 4.42
N ALA A 202 -3.54 -24.81 4.27
CA ALA A 202 -4.19 -24.20 3.10
C ALA A 202 -4.00 -22.66 3.04
N TYR A 203 -3.82 -22.01 4.18
CA TYR A 203 -3.53 -20.58 4.19
C TYR A 203 -2.07 -20.30 3.78
N ARG A 204 -1.11 -21.13 4.20
CA ARG A 204 0.28 -21.07 3.72
C ARG A 204 0.39 -21.33 2.21
N GLU A 205 -0.34 -22.31 1.68
CA GLU A 205 -0.41 -22.57 0.23
C GLU A 205 -0.92 -21.35 -0.53
N PHE A 206 -1.96 -20.69 -0.02
CA PHE A 206 -2.48 -19.44 -0.59
C PHE A 206 -1.43 -18.33 -0.59
N LEU A 207 -0.74 -18.13 0.54
CA LEU A 207 0.30 -17.11 0.68
C LEU A 207 1.49 -17.32 -0.28
N ALA A 208 1.80 -18.56 -0.61
CA ALA A 208 2.82 -18.91 -1.61
C ALA A 208 2.40 -18.53 -3.04
N LEU A 209 1.10 -18.33 -3.29
CA LEU A 209 0.57 -17.82 -4.56
C LEU A 209 0.40 -16.29 -4.51
N THR A 210 -0.11 -15.76 -3.40
CA THR A 210 -0.40 -14.33 -3.23
C THR A 210 -0.49 -13.95 -1.75
N ASN A 211 0.09 -12.82 -1.34
CA ASN A 211 0.00 -12.33 0.04
C ASN A 211 -1.31 -11.55 0.30
N GLY A 212 -2.45 -12.17 -0.03
CA GLY A 212 -3.77 -11.55 0.04
C GLY A 212 -4.29 -11.06 -1.31
N LEU A 213 -5.61 -10.92 -1.41
CA LEU A 213 -6.29 -10.45 -2.62
C LEU A 213 -7.38 -9.44 -2.29
N SER A 214 -7.66 -8.55 -3.22
CA SER A 214 -8.73 -7.55 -3.13
C SER A 214 -9.60 -7.64 -4.38
N ILE A 215 -10.91 -7.58 -4.22
CA ILE A 215 -11.89 -7.70 -5.30
C ILE A 215 -12.70 -6.42 -5.34
N ARG A 216 -12.71 -5.74 -6.49
CA ARG A 216 -13.45 -4.49 -6.70
C ARG A 216 -14.75 -4.76 -7.44
N ARG A 217 -15.84 -4.97 -6.71
CA ARG A 217 -17.19 -5.13 -7.27
C ARG A 217 -18.18 -4.26 -6.46
N GLY A 218 -19.06 -3.51 -7.14
CA GLY A 218 -20.07 -2.68 -6.46
C GLY A 218 -19.54 -1.44 -5.71
N GLY A 219 -18.33 -0.97 -6.03
CA GLY A 219 -17.77 0.27 -5.47
C GLY A 219 -17.08 0.14 -4.11
N ARG A 220 -17.03 -1.06 -3.51
CA ARG A 220 -16.27 -1.34 -2.28
C ARG A 220 -15.32 -2.52 -2.45
N PRO A 221 -14.10 -2.46 -1.89
CA PRO A 221 -13.16 -3.56 -1.94
C PRO A 221 -13.57 -4.68 -0.98
N TYR A 222 -13.62 -5.91 -1.48
CA TYR A 222 -13.72 -7.12 -0.68
C TYR A 222 -12.33 -7.76 -0.57
N GLU A 223 -11.83 -8.01 0.63
CA GLU A 223 -10.42 -8.37 0.82
C GLU A 223 -10.24 -9.71 1.55
N ILE A 224 -9.36 -10.56 1.02
CA ILE A 224 -8.77 -11.65 1.79
C ILE A 224 -7.41 -11.15 2.26
N LEU A 225 -7.28 -11.03 3.57
CA LEU A 225 -6.14 -10.42 4.23
C LEU A 225 -4.85 -11.20 3.93
N GLY A 226 -3.74 -10.47 3.87
CA GLY A 226 -2.38 -11.01 3.81
C GLY A 226 -1.72 -11.05 5.19
N LEU A 227 -0.44 -11.44 5.22
CA LEU A 227 0.35 -11.63 6.45
C LEU A 227 0.42 -10.40 7.36
N GLY A 228 0.41 -9.18 6.79
CA GLY A 228 0.47 -7.93 7.56
C GLY A 228 -0.81 -7.64 8.35
N ASP A 229 -1.95 -8.05 7.81
CA ASP A 229 -3.28 -7.68 8.30
C ASP A 229 -3.93 -8.77 9.15
N LEU A 230 -3.34 -9.97 9.20
CA LEU A 230 -3.83 -11.07 10.02
C LEU A 230 -3.77 -10.75 11.51
N GLY A 231 -4.87 -11.05 12.18
CA GLY A 231 -5.02 -10.95 13.62
C GLY A 231 -6.07 -11.92 14.15
N PHE A 232 -6.09 -12.08 15.47
CA PHE A 232 -7.14 -12.84 16.15
C PHE A 232 -8.39 -12.00 16.37
N ILE A 233 -9.54 -12.62 16.19
CA ILE A 233 -10.85 -12.05 16.54
C ILE A 233 -11.28 -12.64 17.88
N GLY A 234 -11.63 -11.76 18.82
CA GLY A 234 -11.99 -12.13 20.19
C GLY A 234 -10.80 -12.30 21.13
N ASN A 235 -11.07 -12.74 22.35
CA ASN A 235 -10.06 -12.85 23.42
C ASN A 235 -9.24 -14.15 23.36
N GLU A 236 -9.74 -15.16 22.67
CA GLU A 236 -9.07 -16.45 22.50
C GLU A 236 -8.26 -16.44 21.20
N ARG A 237 -6.99 -16.85 21.26
CA ARG A 237 -6.10 -16.99 20.08
C ARG A 237 -6.45 -18.19 19.21
N ARG A 238 -7.72 -18.28 18.83
CA ARG A 238 -8.30 -19.40 18.10
C ARG A 238 -8.78 -18.99 16.72
N TRP A 239 -9.42 -17.83 16.63
CA TRP A 239 -10.09 -17.37 15.42
C TRP A 239 -9.23 -16.35 14.68
N LEU A 240 -8.59 -16.76 13.59
CA LEU A 240 -7.87 -15.84 12.72
C LEU A 240 -8.87 -15.13 11.81
N GLY A 241 -8.92 -13.80 11.85
CA GLY A 241 -9.69 -13.00 10.90
C GLY A 241 -9.01 -13.00 9.54
N ILE A 242 -9.70 -13.52 8.52
CA ILE A 242 -9.17 -13.68 7.16
C ILE A 242 -9.82 -12.76 6.14
N THR A 243 -11.06 -12.32 6.37
CA THR A 243 -11.75 -11.34 5.51
C THR A 243 -12.66 -10.45 6.37
N PRO A 244 -12.45 -9.12 6.40
CA PRO A 244 -13.41 -8.22 7.01
C PRO A 244 -14.70 -8.17 6.18
N LEU A 245 -15.86 -8.14 6.86
CA LEU A 245 -17.18 -8.02 6.24
C LEU A 245 -17.78 -6.63 6.53
N HIS A 246 -18.81 -6.27 5.75
CA HIS A 246 -19.66 -5.12 6.05
C HIS A 246 -20.40 -5.38 7.38
N GLU A 247 -20.61 -4.35 8.21
CA GLU A 247 -21.34 -4.41 9.50
C GLU A 247 -20.66 -5.19 10.65
N GLU A 248 -19.37 -4.92 10.89
CA GLU A 248 -18.60 -5.46 12.04
C GLU A 248 -18.46 -7.00 12.06
N GLY A 249 -18.62 -7.64 10.91
CA GLY A 249 -18.40 -9.07 10.75
C GLY A 249 -16.98 -9.40 10.27
N PHE A 250 -16.53 -10.63 10.55
CA PHE A 250 -15.33 -11.20 9.95
C PHE A 250 -15.62 -12.60 9.44
N VAL A 251 -15.06 -12.95 8.29
CA VAL A 251 -14.77 -14.35 8.03
C VAL A 251 -13.56 -14.70 8.87
N VAL A 252 -13.73 -15.68 9.75
CA VAL A 252 -12.71 -16.20 10.63
C VAL A 252 -12.40 -17.65 10.30
N ARG A 253 -11.20 -18.08 10.65
CA ARG A 253 -10.77 -19.48 10.56
C ARG A 253 -10.26 -19.95 11.91
N ASP A 254 -10.67 -21.14 12.33
CA ASP A 254 -10.06 -21.80 13.49
C ASP A 254 -8.64 -22.22 13.11
N VAL A 255 -7.63 -21.83 13.90
CA VAL A 255 -6.24 -22.25 13.67
C VAL A 255 -6.05 -23.78 13.67
N ASN A 256 -6.97 -24.51 14.29
CA ASN A 256 -6.94 -25.98 14.36
C ASN A 256 -7.89 -26.66 13.36
N SER A 257 -8.55 -25.91 12.47
CA SER A 257 -9.48 -26.44 11.48
C SER A 257 -9.26 -25.84 10.09
N ASP A 258 -9.72 -26.58 9.08
CA ASP A 258 -9.82 -26.07 7.72
C ASP A 258 -11.12 -25.30 7.46
N THR A 259 -12.05 -25.31 8.40
CA THR A 259 -13.34 -24.63 8.30
C THR A 259 -13.24 -23.13 8.58
N CYS A 260 -13.84 -22.35 7.69
CA CYS A 260 -14.08 -20.92 7.81
C CYS A 260 -15.52 -20.67 8.31
N PHE A 261 -15.68 -19.60 9.08
CA PHE A 261 -16.93 -19.19 9.68
C PHE A 261 -17.15 -17.70 9.45
N ILE A 262 -18.39 -17.27 9.31
CA ILE A 262 -18.76 -15.87 9.48
C ILE A 262 -19.00 -15.64 10.97
N ALA A 263 -18.25 -14.72 11.56
CA ALA A 263 -18.43 -14.21 12.91
C ALA A 263 -19.12 -12.84 12.84
N ARG A 264 -20.31 -12.73 13.42
CA ARG A 264 -21.07 -11.48 13.59
C ARG A 264 -21.46 -11.35 15.07
N GLY A 265 -20.91 -10.38 15.78
CA GLY A 265 -21.12 -10.25 17.23
C GLY A 265 -20.44 -11.35 18.07
N GLN A 266 -20.82 -11.48 19.35
CA GLN A 266 -20.11 -12.34 20.31
C GLN A 266 -20.42 -13.85 20.24
N ASP A 267 -21.54 -14.27 19.62
CA ASP A 267 -22.04 -15.65 19.81
C ASP A 267 -22.48 -16.41 18.53
N GLU A 268 -22.48 -15.78 17.35
CA GLU A 268 -22.93 -16.45 16.11
C GLU A 268 -21.76 -16.75 15.17
N LEU A 269 -21.44 -18.04 15.03
CA LEU A 269 -20.52 -18.57 14.03
C LEU A 269 -21.28 -19.40 13.01
N VAL A 270 -21.36 -18.91 11.77
CA VAL A 270 -21.98 -19.64 10.66
C VAL A 270 -20.89 -20.25 9.78
N SER A 271 -20.85 -21.58 9.69
CA SER A 271 -19.88 -22.26 8.82
C SER A 271 -20.15 -21.95 7.35
N ILE A 272 -19.11 -21.52 6.62
CA ILE A 272 -19.19 -21.28 5.17
C ILE A 272 -18.44 -22.33 4.36
N GLY A 273 -17.83 -23.32 5.02
CA GLY A 273 -17.03 -24.38 4.41
C GLY A 273 -15.55 -24.16 4.62
N ASP A 274 -14.70 -24.71 3.75
CA ASP A 274 -13.26 -24.57 3.88
C ASP A 274 -12.70 -23.27 3.26
N PHE A 275 -11.43 -22.98 3.55
CA PHE A 275 -10.77 -21.78 3.03
C PHE A 275 -10.65 -21.76 1.50
N LYS A 276 -10.48 -22.91 0.84
CA LYS A 276 -10.40 -22.98 -0.63
C LYS A 276 -11.74 -22.61 -1.25
N LYS A 277 -12.84 -23.13 -0.70
CA LYS A 277 -14.20 -22.74 -1.07
C LYS A 277 -14.42 -21.24 -0.88
N HIS A 278 -14.01 -20.67 0.24
CA HIS A 278 -14.09 -19.22 0.50
C HIS A 278 -13.37 -18.38 -0.58
N VAL A 279 -12.12 -18.73 -0.91
CA VAL A 279 -11.34 -18.04 -1.95
C VAL A 279 -12.00 -18.19 -3.33
N ARG A 280 -12.44 -19.41 -3.68
CA ARG A 280 -13.11 -19.69 -4.96
C ARG A 280 -14.40 -18.87 -5.10
N GLU A 281 -15.24 -18.90 -4.08
CA GLU A 281 -16.52 -18.18 -4.09
C GLU A 281 -16.29 -16.67 -4.12
N SER A 282 -15.29 -16.15 -3.42
CA SER A 282 -14.92 -14.74 -3.49
C SER A 282 -14.54 -14.30 -4.92
N ILE A 283 -13.69 -15.06 -5.60
CA ILE A 283 -13.25 -14.75 -6.98
C ILE A 283 -14.41 -14.94 -7.99
N GLY A 284 -15.17 -16.01 -7.81
CA GLY A 284 -16.28 -16.41 -8.68
C GLY A 284 -17.61 -15.70 -8.41
N TRP A 285 -17.66 -14.81 -7.41
CA TRP A 285 -18.90 -14.15 -7.01
C TRP A 285 -19.41 -13.18 -8.09
N GLU A 286 -20.32 -13.65 -8.93
CA GLU A 286 -21.08 -12.80 -9.85
C GLU A 286 -22.15 -12.05 -9.06
N ILE A 287 -22.24 -10.72 -9.22
CA ILE A 287 -23.41 -9.98 -8.71
C ILE A 287 -24.59 -10.44 -9.57
N GLY A 288 -25.44 -11.31 -9.02
CA GLY A 288 -26.83 -11.37 -9.45
C GLY A 288 -27.47 -10.02 -9.11
N GLU A 289 -28.24 -9.45 -10.03
CA GLU A 289 -28.84 -8.11 -9.92
C GLU A 289 -29.71 -7.87 -8.66
N ASP A 290 -29.95 -8.89 -7.81
CA ASP A 290 -30.82 -8.83 -6.64
C ASP A 290 -30.13 -8.95 -5.27
N GLU A 291 -28.82 -9.25 -5.17
CA GLU A 291 -28.17 -9.57 -3.87
C GLU A 291 -27.30 -8.46 -3.26
N ALA A 292 -27.40 -7.22 -3.73
CA ALA A 292 -26.72 -6.07 -3.11
C ALA A 292 -27.23 -5.71 -1.70
N THR A 293 -28.11 -6.52 -1.11
CA THR A 293 -28.81 -6.22 0.15
C THR A 293 -28.65 -7.31 1.24
N ALA A 294 -27.87 -8.37 1.01
CA ALA A 294 -27.86 -9.53 1.91
C ALA A 294 -26.54 -9.83 2.67
N LEU A 295 -25.48 -9.03 2.50
CA LEU A 295 -24.21 -9.23 3.23
C LEU A 295 -23.56 -7.93 3.71
#